data_AF-A0AAV7VS72-F1
#
_entry.id   AF-A0AAV7VS72-F1
#
_cell.length_a   1.000
_cell.length_b   1.000
_cell.length_c   1.000
_cell.angle_alpha   90.00
_cell.angle_beta   90.00
_cell.angle_gamma   90.00
#
_symmetry.space_group_name_H-M   'P 1'
#
loop_
_entity.id
_entity.type
_entity.pdbx_description
1 polymer ?
#
loop_
_entity_poly.entity_id
_entity_poly.type
_entity_poly.pdbx_seq_one_letter_code
_entity_poly.pdbx_strand_id
1 'polypeptide(L)'
;MKAHLKEILQSAQVWGALEKWEGRWAKKRDKEKSDSPGSSKAKASPDTESVKMLPMRETAGGVLIHVPWSRGDILSFTNDYPRLRENPIEWHQQTDRFVKLAKCLWEDLNTLFEIIVPPDLSLECKRGVDWPTQELARDKVTGAPSEEVLKYYHKVIEFLKQKVSPKVTDWQKIDRTSQEVKESIHAYYERFLKAFKHYSCTETIEPKDMNHLVFRFVEGLRPEVSQMIKNHFICWQVKPIDEVLQYAKYCSDEMELKQRKLKEKVMVMQIRAAQAGM
;
A
#
# COMPACT_ATOMS: atom_id res chain seq x y z
N MET A 1 -14.94 47.85 -0.24
CA MET A 1 -16.27 47.20 -0.14
C MET A 1 -16.52 46.13 -1.21
N LYS A 2 -16.32 46.40 -2.51
CA LYS A 2 -16.56 45.41 -3.59
C LYS A 2 -15.66 44.15 -3.54
N ALA A 3 -14.42 44.26 -3.07
CA ALA A 3 -13.52 43.11 -2.92
C ALA A 3 -13.98 42.13 -1.83
N HIS A 4 -14.49 42.64 -0.72
CA HIS A 4 -14.92 41.83 0.42
C HIS A 4 -16.23 41.07 0.13
N LEU A 5 -17.13 41.67 -0.65
CA LEU A 5 -18.34 41.00 -1.15
C LEU A 5 -18.03 39.83 -2.10
N LYS A 6 -16.96 39.93 -2.89
CA LYS A 6 -16.53 38.88 -3.83
C LYS A 6 -15.98 37.65 -3.09
N GLU A 7 -15.27 37.87 -1.99
CA GLU A 7 -14.71 36.84 -1.12
C GLU A 7 -15.81 36.10 -0.31
N ILE A 8 -16.83 36.84 0.14
CA ILE A 8 -18.02 36.27 0.80
C ILE A 8 -18.84 35.43 -0.19
N LEU A 9 -19.02 35.89 -1.43
CA LEU A 9 -19.75 35.15 -2.47
C LEU A 9 -19.02 33.88 -2.91
N GLN A 10 -17.69 33.91 -3.05
CA GLN A 10 -16.90 32.71 -3.33
C GLN A 10 -16.94 31.71 -2.17
N SER A 11 -16.88 32.21 -0.93
CA SER A 11 -17.03 31.36 0.25
C SER A 11 -18.41 30.69 0.28
N ALA A 12 -19.49 31.44 0.02
CA ALA A 12 -20.85 30.90 -0.02
C ALA A 12 -21.07 29.84 -1.10
N GLN A 13 -20.42 29.95 -2.26
CA GLN A 13 -20.45 28.93 -3.31
C GLN A 13 -19.73 27.64 -2.91
N VAL A 14 -18.60 27.74 -2.21
CA VAL A 14 -17.86 26.58 -1.67
C VAL A 14 -18.67 25.89 -0.57
N TRP A 15 -19.33 26.66 0.31
CA TRP A 15 -20.19 26.12 1.37
C TRP A 15 -21.44 25.42 0.83
N GLY A 16 -22.09 25.96 -0.22
CA GLY A 16 -23.24 25.32 -0.86
C GLY A 16 -22.91 24.01 -1.60
N ALA A 17 -21.65 23.84 -2.03
CA ALA A 17 -21.16 22.58 -2.58
C ALA A 17 -20.85 21.55 -1.48
N LEU A 18 -20.35 22.00 -0.33
CA LEU A 18 -20.02 21.16 0.84
C LEU A 18 -21.28 20.55 1.47
N GLU A 19 -22.34 21.33 1.68
CA GLU A 19 -23.60 20.82 2.26
C GLU A 19 -24.30 19.78 1.36
N LYS A 20 -24.30 20.02 0.04
CA LYS A 20 -24.82 19.05 -0.95
C LYS A 20 -23.99 17.77 -1.00
N TRP A 21 -22.69 17.85 -0.69
CA TRP A 21 -21.79 16.71 -0.61
C TRP A 21 -22.01 15.92 0.69
N GLU A 22 -22.08 16.58 1.85
CA GLU A 22 -22.33 15.92 3.14
C GLU A 22 -23.64 15.14 3.17
N GLY A 23 -24.71 15.67 2.57
CA GLY A 23 -26.00 14.98 2.45
C GLY A 23 -25.97 13.71 1.58
N ARG A 24 -25.10 13.65 0.57
CA ARG A 24 -24.90 12.43 -0.26
C ARG A 24 -24.06 11.37 0.46
N TRP A 25 -23.15 11.79 1.33
CA TRP A 25 -22.24 10.89 2.05
C TRP A 25 -22.81 10.30 3.33
N ALA A 26 -23.76 10.98 4.00
CA ALA A 26 -24.49 10.39 5.14
C ALA A 26 -25.20 9.08 4.76
N LYS A 27 -25.82 9.04 3.57
CA LYS A 27 -26.50 7.84 3.04
C LYS A 27 -25.56 6.69 2.70
N LYS A 28 -24.29 6.96 2.43
CA LYS A 28 -23.28 5.92 2.13
C LYS A 28 -22.68 5.33 3.40
N ARG A 29 -22.54 6.15 4.45
CA ARG A 29 -21.98 5.79 5.76
C ARG A 29 -22.85 4.78 6.53
N ASP A 30 -24.18 4.87 6.38
CA ASP A 30 -25.11 3.91 7.00
C ASP A 30 -25.10 2.54 6.31
N LYS A 31 -24.57 2.46 5.09
CA LYS A 31 -24.43 1.20 4.34
C LYS A 31 -23.11 0.46 4.62
N GLU A 32 -22.07 1.15 5.10
CA GLU A 32 -20.73 0.58 5.35
C GLU A 32 -20.47 0.26 6.83
N LYS A 33 -21.31 0.76 7.76
CA LYS A 33 -21.22 0.42 9.19
C LYS A 33 -21.74 -0.97 9.56
N SER A 34 -22.32 -1.73 8.62
CA SER A 34 -22.79 -3.10 8.87
C SER A 34 -21.67 -4.15 8.86
N ASP A 35 -20.48 -3.85 8.31
CA ASP A 35 -19.49 -4.89 8.02
C ASP A 35 -18.07 -4.50 8.48
N SER A 36 -17.77 -4.69 9.78
CA SER A 36 -16.51 -5.29 10.30
C SER A 36 -16.07 -4.77 11.69
N PRO A 37 -15.64 -5.66 12.61
CA PRO A 37 -14.91 -5.31 13.83
C PRO A 37 -13.38 -5.43 13.67
N GLY A 38 -12.65 -4.53 14.33
CA GLY A 38 -11.18 -4.44 14.27
C GLY A 38 -10.43 -5.15 15.41
N SER A 39 -9.10 -5.10 15.34
CA SER A 39 -8.20 -5.27 16.51
C SER A 39 -6.78 -4.83 16.16
N SER A 40 -6.17 -4.05 17.06
CA SER A 40 -4.79 -3.57 17.03
C SER A 40 -3.94 -4.36 18.04
N LYS A 41 -2.67 -4.65 17.74
CA LYS A 41 -1.63 -4.88 18.79
C LYS A 41 -0.20 -4.62 18.29
N ALA A 42 0.66 -4.32 19.26
CA ALA A 42 1.89 -3.54 19.18
C ALA A 42 3.17 -4.31 18.77
N LYS A 43 4.16 -3.55 18.25
CA LYS A 43 5.48 -3.98 17.72
C LYS A 43 6.53 -4.25 18.82
N ALA A 44 7.37 -5.26 18.60
CA ALA A 44 8.66 -5.51 19.27
C ALA A 44 9.84 -5.33 18.28
N SER A 45 11.05 -5.13 18.81
CA SER A 45 12.30 -4.73 18.11
C SER A 45 12.93 -5.80 17.17
N PRO A 46 13.75 -5.42 16.16
CA PRO A 46 13.89 -6.19 14.91
C PRO A 46 15.05 -7.21 14.82
N ASP A 47 16.04 -7.19 15.71
CA ASP A 47 17.37 -7.73 15.32
C ASP A 47 17.70 -9.14 15.84
N THR A 48 16.82 -9.81 16.60
CA THR A 48 17.07 -11.17 17.11
C THR A 48 16.10 -12.24 16.60
N GLU A 49 14.98 -11.85 15.98
CA GLU A 49 13.98 -12.79 15.45
C GLU A 49 14.32 -13.29 14.04
N SER A 50 15.13 -12.55 13.28
CA SER A 50 15.43 -12.86 11.87
C SER A 50 16.19 -14.18 11.66
N VAL A 51 17.03 -14.59 12.62
CA VAL A 51 17.83 -15.83 12.52
C VAL A 51 17.00 -17.08 12.84
N LYS A 52 15.91 -16.96 13.60
CA LYS A 52 15.06 -18.12 13.97
C LYS A 52 14.23 -18.64 12.79
N MET A 53 13.93 -17.80 11.80
CA MET A 53 13.05 -18.19 10.69
C MET A 53 13.74 -18.92 9.53
N LEU A 54 15.08 -19.03 9.54
CA LEU A 54 15.82 -19.65 8.43
C LEU A 54 15.99 -21.17 8.65
N PRO A 55 15.65 -22.00 7.64
CA PRO A 55 15.75 -23.44 7.73
C PRO A 55 17.21 -23.93 7.67
N MET A 56 18.11 -23.22 7.00
CA MET A 56 19.54 -23.51 7.05
C MET A 56 20.24 -22.60 8.05
N ARG A 57 20.94 -23.19 9.03
CA ARG A 57 21.65 -22.47 10.08
C ARG A 57 23.12 -22.87 10.12
N GLU A 58 23.99 -21.87 10.22
CA GLU A 58 25.41 -22.10 10.40
C GLU A 58 25.70 -22.33 11.89
N THR A 59 26.38 -23.42 12.21
CA THR A 59 26.82 -23.69 13.59
C THR A 59 28.10 -22.94 13.91
N ALA A 60 28.44 -22.87 15.21
CA ALA A 60 29.70 -22.26 15.69
C ALA A 60 30.97 -22.87 15.06
N GLY A 61 30.88 -23.99 14.34
CA GLY A 61 31.96 -24.62 13.57
C GLY A 61 31.89 -24.46 12.05
N GLY A 62 31.02 -23.59 11.50
CA GLY A 62 30.89 -23.38 10.05
C GLY A 62 30.15 -24.49 9.30
N VAL A 63 29.57 -25.45 10.01
CA VAL A 63 28.75 -26.51 9.42
C VAL A 63 27.31 -26.02 9.30
N LEU A 64 26.75 -26.11 8.09
CA LEU A 64 25.35 -25.83 7.83
C LEU A 64 24.47 -27.01 8.27
N ILE A 65 23.54 -26.76 9.18
CA ILE A 65 22.54 -27.72 9.63
C ILE A 65 21.17 -27.27 9.15
N HIS A 66 20.41 -28.23 8.60
CA HIS A 66 19.00 -28.04 8.27
C HIS A 66 18.13 -28.21 9.53
N VAL A 67 17.30 -27.22 9.79
CA VAL A 67 16.32 -27.16 10.87
C VAL A 67 14.96 -26.88 10.22
N PRO A 68 14.04 -27.85 10.19
CA PRO A 68 12.70 -27.63 9.65
C PRO A 68 11.97 -26.50 10.38
N TRP A 69 11.07 -25.81 9.69
CA TRP A 69 10.29 -24.74 10.32
C TRP A 69 9.41 -25.26 11.45
N SER A 70 9.44 -24.55 12.57
CA SER A 70 8.46 -24.77 13.62
C SER A 70 7.12 -24.14 13.22
N ARG A 71 6.04 -24.61 13.85
CA ARG A 71 4.72 -23.97 13.69
C ARG A 71 4.72 -22.50 14.08
N GLY A 72 5.55 -22.11 15.06
CA GLY A 72 5.70 -20.73 15.49
C GLY A 72 6.33 -19.85 14.40
N ASP A 73 7.35 -20.37 13.72
CA ASP A 73 8.02 -19.68 12.62
C ASP A 73 7.05 -19.44 11.46
N ILE A 74 6.26 -20.47 11.11
CA ILE A 74 5.24 -20.37 10.06
C ILE A 74 4.18 -19.30 10.40
N LEU A 75 3.65 -19.33 11.63
CA LEU A 75 2.63 -18.37 12.05
C LEU A 75 3.17 -16.93 12.04
N SER A 76 4.36 -16.72 12.59
CA SER A 76 5.03 -15.41 12.57
C SER A 76 5.24 -14.92 11.14
N PHE A 77 5.70 -15.80 10.28
CA PHE A 77 5.96 -15.49 8.88
C PHE A 77 4.68 -15.11 8.13
N THR A 78 3.59 -15.86 8.32
CA THR A 78 2.31 -15.62 7.61
C THR A 78 1.60 -14.34 8.01
N ASN A 79 1.71 -13.90 9.26
CA ASN A 79 0.99 -12.72 9.75
C ASN A 79 1.45 -11.43 9.07
N ASP A 80 2.77 -11.33 8.80
CA ASP A 80 3.39 -10.16 8.18
C ASP A 80 3.68 -10.37 6.70
N TYR A 81 3.30 -11.53 6.13
CA TYR A 81 3.53 -11.79 4.72
C TYR A 81 2.53 -11.03 3.84
N PRO A 82 2.98 -10.30 2.81
CA PRO A 82 2.09 -9.66 1.85
C PRO A 82 1.21 -10.73 1.19
N ARG A 83 -0.04 -10.39 0.90
CA ARG A 83 -0.94 -11.32 0.20
C ARG A 83 -0.69 -11.24 -1.30
N LEU A 84 -0.45 -12.40 -1.94
CA LEU A 84 -0.11 -12.50 -3.36
C LEU A 84 -1.08 -11.73 -4.29
N ARG A 85 -2.38 -11.77 -4.02
CA ARG A 85 -3.39 -11.09 -4.86
C ARG A 85 -3.51 -9.59 -4.59
N GLU A 86 -3.18 -9.15 -3.39
CA GLU A 86 -3.36 -7.76 -2.96
C GLU A 86 -2.11 -6.93 -3.29
N ASN A 87 -0.92 -7.51 -3.06
CA ASN A 87 0.35 -6.87 -3.40
C ASN A 87 1.34 -7.89 -3.99
N PRO A 88 1.19 -8.26 -5.28
CA PRO A 88 2.05 -9.24 -5.92
C PRO A 88 3.51 -8.80 -6.05
N ILE A 89 3.75 -7.49 -6.12
CA ILE A 89 5.10 -6.93 -6.24
C ILE A 89 5.86 -7.11 -4.93
N GLU A 90 5.26 -6.69 -3.81
CA GLU A 90 5.86 -6.86 -2.48
C GLU A 90 5.99 -8.34 -2.12
N TRP A 91 4.98 -9.16 -2.46
CA TRP A 91 5.06 -10.62 -2.33
C TRP A 91 6.25 -11.20 -3.07
N HIS A 92 6.43 -10.84 -4.35
CA HIS A 92 7.55 -11.30 -5.15
C HIS A 92 8.89 -10.92 -4.53
N GLN A 93 9.07 -9.66 -4.15
CA GLN A 93 10.31 -9.16 -3.56
C GLN A 93 10.63 -9.84 -2.23
N GLN A 94 9.63 -10.05 -1.37
CA GLN A 94 9.82 -10.70 -0.09
C GLN A 94 10.08 -12.20 -0.25
N THR A 95 9.42 -12.86 -1.19
CA THR A 95 9.69 -14.27 -1.53
C THR A 95 11.13 -14.40 -2.02
N ASP A 96 11.51 -13.61 -3.03
CA ASP A 96 12.85 -13.62 -3.63
C ASP A 96 13.96 -13.42 -2.60
N ARG A 97 13.82 -12.40 -1.74
CA ARG A 97 14.76 -12.17 -0.63
C ARG A 97 14.80 -13.35 0.33
N PHE A 98 13.63 -13.89 0.70
CA PHE A 98 13.55 -14.98 1.65
C PHE A 98 14.29 -16.22 1.14
N VAL A 99 14.03 -16.68 -0.08
CA VAL A 99 14.67 -17.90 -0.61
C VAL A 99 16.17 -17.72 -0.82
N LYS A 100 16.62 -16.53 -1.24
CA LYS A 100 18.05 -16.21 -1.34
C LYS A 100 18.77 -16.29 0.01
N LEU A 101 18.12 -15.86 1.08
CA LEU A 101 18.71 -15.85 2.43
C LEU A 101 18.58 -17.21 3.14
N ALA A 102 17.44 -17.86 2.99
CA ALA A 102 17.07 -19.08 3.71
C ALA A 102 17.77 -20.34 3.19
N LYS A 103 18.32 -20.30 1.96
CA LYS A 103 18.91 -21.46 1.29
C LYS A 103 17.98 -22.68 1.38
N CYS A 104 16.69 -22.44 1.13
CA CYS A 104 15.61 -23.43 1.31
C CYS A 104 15.90 -24.70 0.50
N LEU A 105 15.73 -25.85 1.14
CA LEU A 105 15.71 -27.14 0.46
C LEU A 105 14.38 -27.33 -0.28
N TRP A 106 14.29 -28.40 -1.07
CA TRP A 106 13.07 -28.74 -1.81
C TRP A 106 11.85 -28.89 -0.91
N GLU A 107 12.00 -29.52 0.25
CA GLU A 107 10.93 -29.71 1.24
C GLU A 107 10.45 -28.38 1.85
N ASP A 108 11.39 -27.50 2.16
CA ASP A 108 11.11 -26.16 2.68
C ASP A 108 10.34 -25.35 1.63
N LEU A 109 10.74 -25.40 0.36
CA LEU A 109 10.03 -24.69 -0.70
C LEU A 109 8.60 -25.21 -0.86
N ASN A 110 8.38 -26.52 -0.85
CA ASN A 110 7.02 -27.07 -0.94
C ASN A 110 6.15 -26.61 0.23
N THR A 111 6.69 -26.66 1.44
CA THR A 111 6.01 -26.19 2.65
C THR A 111 5.69 -24.69 2.54
N LEU A 112 6.65 -23.88 2.11
CA LEU A 112 6.49 -22.44 1.92
C LEU A 112 5.37 -22.16 0.93
N PHE A 113 5.40 -22.82 -0.22
CA PHE A 113 4.41 -22.66 -1.28
C PHE A 113 3.00 -23.01 -0.83
N GLU A 114 2.83 -24.06 -0.04
CA GLU A 114 1.53 -24.43 0.54
C GLU A 114 0.99 -23.38 1.52
N ILE A 115 1.88 -22.65 2.18
CA ILE A 115 1.52 -21.63 3.16
C ILE A 115 1.21 -20.28 2.48
N ILE A 116 2.06 -19.82 1.56
CA ILE A 116 1.98 -18.45 1.03
C ILE A 116 1.20 -18.30 -0.27
N VAL A 117 0.91 -19.41 -0.97
CA VAL A 117 0.16 -19.38 -2.23
C VAL A 117 -1.26 -19.89 -2.01
N PRO A 118 -2.28 -19.14 -2.46
CA PRO A 118 -3.66 -19.60 -2.42
C PRO A 118 -3.83 -20.99 -3.06
N PRO A 119 -4.64 -21.90 -2.49
CA PRO A 119 -4.74 -23.28 -2.96
C PRO A 119 -5.11 -23.44 -4.44
N ASP A 120 -5.95 -22.54 -4.95
CA ASP A 120 -6.38 -22.53 -6.34
C ASP A 120 -5.25 -22.16 -7.31
N LEU A 121 -4.44 -21.17 -6.94
CA LEU A 121 -3.24 -20.78 -7.69
C LEU A 121 -2.10 -21.79 -7.56
N SER A 122 -1.99 -22.47 -6.40
CA SER A 122 -0.97 -23.48 -6.15
C SER A 122 -1.10 -24.67 -7.11
N LEU A 123 -2.32 -25.20 -7.28
CA LEU A 123 -2.58 -26.30 -8.20
C LEU A 123 -2.33 -25.90 -9.66
N GLU A 124 -2.81 -24.73 -10.07
CA GLU A 124 -2.60 -24.22 -11.43
C GLU A 124 -1.11 -24.00 -11.72
N CYS A 125 -0.38 -23.45 -10.76
CA CYS A 125 1.05 -23.22 -10.88
C CYS A 125 1.83 -24.52 -10.99
N LYS A 126 1.58 -25.48 -10.08
CA LYS A 126 2.26 -26.79 -10.12
C LYS A 126 2.09 -27.49 -11.47
N ARG A 127 0.91 -27.36 -12.10
CA ARG A 127 0.65 -27.85 -13.46
C ARG A 127 1.36 -27.04 -14.54
N GLY A 128 1.37 -25.71 -14.41
CA GLY A 128 1.92 -24.82 -15.41
C GLY A 128 3.45 -24.80 -15.51
N VAL A 129 4.16 -25.20 -14.45
CA VAL A 129 5.64 -25.22 -14.42
C VAL A 129 6.24 -26.62 -14.44
N ASP A 130 5.42 -27.65 -14.64
CA ASP A 130 5.80 -29.07 -14.53
C ASP A 130 6.50 -29.36 -13.20
N TRP A 131 5.86 -28.99 -12.09
CA TRP A 131 6.45 -29.09 -10.75
C TRP A 131 6.80 -30.54 -10.41
N PRO A 132 8.07 -30.83 -10.07
CA PRO A 132 8.50 -32.17 -9.70
C PRO A 132 7.68 -32.75 -8.54
N THR A 133 7.23 -33.98 -8.69
CA THR A 133 6.62 -34.75 -7.58
C THR A 133 7.65 -35.50 -6.76
N GLN A 134 8.87 -35.64 -7.27
CA GLN A 134 9.99 -36.30 -6.60
C GLN A 134 10.89 -35.25 -5.93
N GLU A 135 11.54 -35.65 -4.84
CA GLU A 135 12.51 -34.80 -4.16
C GLU A 135 13.71 -34.53 -5.09
N LEU A 136 14.04 -33.24 -5.27
CA LEU A 136 15.22 -32.85 -6.02
C LEU A 136 16.48 -33.05 -5.18
N ALA A 137 17.55 -33.52 -5.83
CA ALA A 137 18.80 -33.82 -5.16
C ALA A 137 19.42 -32.58 -4.51
N ARG A 138 20.01 -32.78 -3.33
CA ARG A 138 20.83 -31.78 -2.62
C ARG A 138 22.25 -31.81 -3.16
N ASP A 139 22.97 -30.70 -3.04
CA ASP A 139 24.40 -30.68 -3.31
C ASP A 139 25.12 -31.62 -2.34
N LYS A 140 25.82 -32.63 -2.88
CA LYS A 140 26.45 -33.70 -2.08
C LYS A 140 27.63 -33.21 -1.22
N VAL A 141 28.20 -32.06 -1.55
CA VAL A 141 29.39 -31.49 -0.89
C VAL A 141 28.98 -30.52 0.20
N THR A 142 27.97 -29.69 -0.07
CA THR A 142 27.57 -28.57 0.81
C THR A 142 26.26 -28.79 1.53
N GLY A 143 25.45 -29.78 1.11
CA GLY A 143 24.08 -29.99 1.59
C GLY A 143 23.11 -28.87 1.19
N ALA A 144 23.55 -27.92 0.36
CA ALA A 144 22.77 -26.78 -0.12
C ALA A 144 21.72 -27.22 -1.16
N PRO A 145 20.69 -26.37 -1.41
CA PRO A 145 19.80 -26.59 -2.54
C PRO A 145 20.59 -26.62 -3.85
N SER A 146 20.31 -27.61 -4.69
CA SER A 146 20.88 -27.67 -6.03
C SER A 146 20.39 -26.51 -6.89
N GLU A 147 21.16 -26.17 -7.94
CA GLU A 147 20.78 -25.14 -8.90
C GLU A 147 19.40 -25.43 -9.55
N GLU A 148 19.04 -26.71 -9.67
CA GLU A 148 17.72 -27.14 -10.15
C GLU A 148 16.58 -26.68 -9.24
N VAL A 149 16.76 -26.76 -7.91
CA VAL A 149 15.78 -26.29 -6.92
C VAL A 149 15.52 -24.79 -7.10
N LEU A 150 16.58 -24.00 -7.24
CA LEU A 150 16.48 -22.55 -7.48
C LEU A 150 15.83 -22.23 -8.84
N LYS A 151 16.09 -23.03 -9.86
CA LYS A 151 15.47 -22.87 -11.19
C LYS A 151 13.96 -23.07 -11.14
N TYR A 152 13.47 -24.10 -10.45
CA TYR A 152 12.02 -24.33 -10.30
C TYR A 152 11.35 -23.24 -9.48
N TYR A 153 12.04 -22.79 -8.43
CA TYR A 153 11.58 -21.66 -7.64
C TYR A 153 11.35 -20.39 -8.48
N HIS A 154 12.34 -19.98 -9.28
CA HIS A 154 12.19 -18.81 -10.16
C HIS A 154 11.06 -19.00 -11.18
N LYS A 155 10.91 -20.19 -11.76
CA LYS A 155 9.80 -20.49 -12.68
C LYS A 155 8.43 -20.31 -12.02
N VAL A 156 8.25 -20.81 -10.80
CA VAL A 156 6.99 -20.68 -10.07
C VAL A 156 6.67 -19.23 -9.76
N ILE A 157 7.64 -18.48 -9.27
CA ILE A 157 7.43 -17.07 -8.97
C ILE A 157 7.03 -16.29 -10.21
N GLU A 158 7.74 -16.49 -11.32
CA GLU A 158 7.41 -15.80 -12.58
C GLU A 158 6.03 -16.20 -13.07
N PHE A 159 5.66 -17.48 -12.97
CA PHE A 159 4.32 -17.94 -13.31
C PHE A 159 3.24 -17.26 -12.45
N LEU A 160 3.41 -17.27 -11.13
CA LEU A 160 2.45 -16.67 -10.21
C LEU A 160 2.34 -15.17 -10.44
N LYS A 161 3.48 -14.47 -10.58
CA LYS A 161 3.56 -13.06 -10.92
C LYS A 161 2.74 -12.74 -12.18
N GLN A 162 2.93 -13.49 -13.27
CA GLN A 162 2.16 -13.30 -14.50
C GLN A 162 0.66 -13.58 -14.35
N LYS A 163 0.27 -14.49 -13.45
CA LYS A 163 -1.14 -14.85 -13.23
C LYS A 163 -1.90 -13.80 -12.44
N VAL A 164 -1.26 -13.22 -11.42
CA VAL A 164 -1.93 -12.27 -10.51
C VAL A 164 -1.72 -10.81 -10.90
N SER A 165 -0.70 -10.53 -11.72
CA SER A 165 -0.49 -9.17 -12.22
C SER A 165 -1.57 -8.81 -13.23
N PRO A 166 -2.16 -7.60 -13.14
CA PRO A 166 -3.09 -7.12 -14.15
C PRO A 166 -2.44 -7.18 -15.53
N LYS A 167 -3.18 -7.70 -16.52
CA LYS A 167 -2.73 -7.79 -17.92
C LYS A 167 -3.01 -6.53 -18.73
N VAL A 168 -3.93 -5.71 -18.23
CA VAL A 168 -4.40 -4.47 -18.84
C VAL A 168 -4.49 -3.44 -17.74
N THR A 169 -4.12 -2.21 -18.06
CA THR A 169 -4.20 -1.11 -17.12
C THR A 169 -5.65 -0.88 -16.67
N ASP A 170 -5.89 -0.98 -15.37
CA ASP A 170 -7.20 -0.72 -14.76
C ASP A 170 -7.25 0.70 -14.19
N TRP A 171 -7.45 1.66 -15.10
CA TRP A 171 -7.56 3.09 -14.74
C TRP A 171 -8.67 3.36 -13.74
N GLN A 172 -9.75 2.58 -13.78
CA GLN A 172 -10.90 2.77 -12.89
C GLN A 172 -10.55 2.45 -11.43
N LYS A 173 -9.71 1.45 -11.18
CA LYS A 173 -9.22 1.17 -9.82
C LYS A 173 -8.21 2.20 -9.33
N ILE A 174 -7.37 2.72 -10.21
CA ILE A 174 -6.47 3.84 -9.88
C ILE A 174 -7.32 5.06 -9.48
N ASP A 175 -8.32 5.41 -10.28
CA ASP A 175 -9.19 6.57 -10.05
C ASP A 175 -10.04 6.48 -8.78
N ARG A 176 -10.34 5.26 -8.33
CA ARG A 176 -11.05 5.02 -7.05
C ARG A 176 -10.15 5.22 -5.83
N THR A 177 -8.84 5.33 -6.02
CA THR A 177 -7.90 5.57 -4.93
C THR A 177 -7.86 7.06 -4.63
N SER A 178 -8.79 7.52 -3.79
CA SER A 178 -8.88 8.91 -3.35
C SER A 178 -8.46 9.08 -1.89
N GLN A 179 -7.96 10.27 -1.54
CA GLN A 179 -7.58 10.65 -0.19
C GLN A 179 -8.78 10.61 0.77
N GLU A 180 -8.63 9.96 1.91
CA GLU A 180 -9.66 9.95 2.95
C GLU A 180 -9.66 11.23 3.79
N VAL A 181 -10.78 11.55 4.44
CA VAL A 181 -11.01 12.83 5.15
C VAL A 181 -9.91 13.16 6.16
N LYS A 182 -9.40 12.17 6.89
CA LYS A 182 -8.37 12.33 7.93
C LYS A 182 -7.00 11.77 7.53
N GLU A 183 -6.86 11.33 6.29
CA GLU A 183 -5.60 10.77 5.81
C GLU A 183 -4.64 11.91 5.44
N SER A 184 -3.38 11.77 5.87
CA SER A 184 -2.34 12.72 5.50
C SER A 184 -2.00 12.60 4.01
N ILE A 185 -1.51 13.67 3.41
CA ILE A 185 -1.10 13.69 2.00
C ILE A 185 -0.08 12.58 1.70
N HIS A 186 0.87 12.35 2.62
CA HIS A 186 1.90 11.33 2.46
C HIS A 186 1.32 9.92 2.53
N ALA A 187 0.45 9.62 3.50
CA ALA A 187 -0.18 8.30 3.61
C ALA A 187 -1.04 7.98 2.38
N TYR A 188 -1.78 8.99 1.89
CA TYR A 188 -2.53 8.88 0.64
C TYR A 188 -1.61 8.62 -0.55
N TYR A 189 -0.52 9.36 -0.70
CA TYR A 189 0.43 9.17 -1.79
C TYR A 189 1.02 7.77 -1.82
N GLU A 190 1.45 7.23 -0.67
CA GLU A 190 1.96 5.85 -0.58
C GLU A 190 0.93 4.82 -1.04
N ARG A 191 -0.33 4.97 -0.60
CA ARG A 191 -1.44 4.09 -1.00
C ARG A 191 -1.78 4.23 -2.48
N PHE A 192 -1.83 5.46 -2.98
CA PHE A 192 -2.03 5.77 -4.39
C PHE A 192 -0.91 5.18 -5.26
N LEU A 193 0.35 5.34 -4.85
CA LEU A 193 1.50 4.84 -5.59
C LEU A 193 1.48 3.31 -5.69
N LYS A 194 1.10 2.61 -4.61
CA LYS A 194 0.90 1.16 -4.60
C LYS A 194 -0.19 0.75 -5.58
N ALA A 195 -1.35 1.41 -5.53
CA ALA A 195 -2.46 1.16 -6.44
C ALA A 195 -2.09 1.45 -7.90
N PHE A 196 -1.37 2.55 -8.14
CA PHE A 196 -0.90 2.96 -9.46
C PHE A 196 -0.01 1.87 -10.04
N LYS A 197 1.08 1.49 -9.37
CA LYS A 197 2.01 0.45 -9.85
C LYS A 197 1.32 -0.90 -10.09
N HIS A 198 0.41 -1.27 -9.20
CA HIS A 198 -0.30 -2.54 -9.34
C HIS A 198 -1.23 -2.55 -10.56
N TYR A 199 -2.04 -1.49 -10.73
CA TYR A 199 -3.06 -1.44 -11.77
C TYR A 199 -2.61 -0.80 -13.08
N SER A 200 -1.45 -0.15 -13.14
CA SER A 200 -0.86 0.41 -14.36
C SER A 200 -0.18 -0.65 -15.23
N CYS A 201 0.05 -1.85 -14.70
CA CYS A 201 0.92 -2.87 -15.28
C CYS A 201 2.38 -2.43 -15.38
N THR A 202 2.83 -1.47 -14.56
CA THR A 202 4.22 -0.98 -14.56
C THR A 202 4.89 -1.15 -13.19
N GLU A 203 5.94 -1.96 -13.14
CA GLU A 203 6.75 -2.15 -11.91
C GLU A 203 7.56 -0.90 -11.57
N THR A 204 8.09 -0.26 -12.61
CA THR A 204 8.83 1.00 -12.57
C THR A 204 8.02 2.07 -13.27
N ILE A 205 7.91 3.24 -12.65
CA ILE A 205 7.25 4.39 -13.26
C ILE A 205 8.25 5.02 -14.23
N GLU A 206 7.97 4.91 -15.52
CA GLU A 206 8.83 5.50 -16.54
C GLU A 206 8.56 7.01 -16.66
N PRO A 207 9.50 7.81 -17.20
CA PRO A 207 9.31 9.25 -17.37
C PRO A 207 8.03 9.62 -18.14
N LYS A 208 7.63 8.77 -19.10
CA LYS A 208 6.39 8.95 -19.89
C LYS A 208 5.11 8.85 -19.04
N ASP A 209 5.16 8.11 -17.93
CA ASP A 209 4.02 7.86 -17.05
C ASP A 209 3.91 8.90 -15.92
N MET A 210 4.96 9.70 -15.70
CA MET A 210 5.01 10.67 -14.61
C MET A 210 3.89 11.71 -14.67
N ASN A 211 3.56 12.21 -15.87
CA ASN A 211 2.47 13.17 -16.03
C ASN A 211 1.12 12.54 -15.67
N HIS A 212 0.91 11.26 -16.01
CA HIS A 212 -0.29 10.52 -15.61
C HIS A 212 -0.33 10.27 -14.11
N LEU A 213 0.79 9.90 -13.50
CA LEU A 213 0.92 9.75 -12.06
C LEU A 213 0.53 11.05 -11.33
N VAL A 214 1.13 12.18 -11.72
CA VAL A 214 0.89 13.49 -11.13
C VAL A 214 -0.57 13.93 -11.32
N PHE A 215 -1.09 13.80 -12.54
CA PHE A 215 -2.49 14.12 -12.84
C PHE A 215 -3.44 13.36 -11.93
N ARG A 216 -3.30 12.03 -11.87
CA ARG A 216 -4.18 11.17 -11.09
C ARG A 216 -4.02 11.34 -9.59
N PHE A 217 -2.79 11.57 -9.12
CA PHE A 217 -2.53 11.90 -7.72
C PHE A 217 -3.33 13.13 -7.30
N VAL A 218 -3.26 14.22 -8.06
CA VAL A 218 -3.96 15.47 -7.77
C VAL A 218 -5.47 15.32 -7.90
N GLU A 219 -5.98 14.57 -8.88
CA GLU A 219 -7.42 14.30 -9.00
C GLU A 219 -7.98 13.50 -7.82
N GLY A 220 -7.19 12.58 -7.24
CA GLY A 220 -7.62 11.79 -6.10
C GLY A 220 -7.43 12.48 -4.74
N LEU A 221 -6.79 13.64 -4.66
CA LEU A 221 -6.71 14.43 -3.42
C LEU A 221 -8.10 14.88 -2.96
N ARG A 222 -8.21 15.27 -1.69
CA ARG A 222 -9.44 15.93 -1.20
C ARG A 222 -9.78 17.13 -2.11
N PRO A 223 -11.06 17.33 -2.47
CA PRO A 223 -11.45 18.33 -3.47
C PRO A 223 -10.89 19.73 -3.21
N GLU A 224 -10.82 20.13 -1.94
CA GLU A 224 -10.34 21.45 -1.53
C GLU A 224 -8.84 21.61 -1.80
N VAL A 225 -8.05 20.57 -1.51
CA VAL A 225 -6.60 20.54 -1.76
C VAL A 225 -6.35 20.47 -3.27
N SER A 226 -7.04 19.56 -3.97
CA SER A 226 -6.95 19.41 -5.42
C SER A 226 -7.24 20.73 -6.15
N GLN A 227 -8.32 21.41 -5.77
CA GLN A 227 -8.70 22.68 -6.37
C GLN A 227 -7.67 23.79 -6.11
N MET A 228 -7.09 23.82 -4.91
CA MET A 228 -6.04 24.79 -4.56
C MET A 228 -4.80 24.61 -5.43
N ILE A 229 -4.35 23.36 -5.63
CA ILE A 229 -3.25 23.02 -6.55
C ILE A 229 -3.60 23.48 -7.97
N LYS A 230 -4.77 23.08 -8.48
CA LYS A 230 -5.19 23.40 -9.86
C LYS A 230 -5.27 24.90 -10.13
N ASN A 231 -5.63 25.70 -9.12
CA ASN A 231 -5.80 27.15 -9.26
C ASN A 231 -4.52 27.95 -9.04
N HIS A 232 -3.64 27.49 -8.15
CA HIS A 232 -2.53 28.31 -7.65
C HIS A 232 -1.15 27.74 -7.98
N PHE A 233 -1.03 26.45 -8.30
CA PHE A 233 0.24 25.84 -8.68
C PHE A 233 0.36 25.75 -10.21
N ILE A 234 1.07 26.71 -10.79
CA ILE A 234 1.19 26.83 -12.25
C ILE A 234 1.92 25.61 -12.85
N CYS A 235 1.36 25.09 -13.94
CA CYS A 235 1.92 23.95 -14.68
C CYS A 235 2.14 22.71 -13.80
N TRP A 236 1.32 22.51 -12.76
CA TRP A 236 1.45 21.41 -11.84
C TRP A 236 1.49 20.03 -12.52
N GLN A 237 0.87 19.85 -13.70
CA GLN A 237 0.83 18.57 -14.41
C GLN A 237 2.20 18.07 -14.88
N VAL A 238 3.14 18.98 -15.12
CA VAL A 238 4.49 18.66 -15.63
C VAL A 238 5.57 18.78 -14.55
N LYS A 239 5.15 19.05 -13.30
CA LYS A 239 6.07 19.17 -12.18
C LYS A 239 6.51 17.80 -11.67
N PRO A 240 7.74 17.68 -11.15
CA PRO A 240 8.15 16.49 -10.42
C PRO A 240 7.16 16.18 -9.29
N ILE A 241 6.87 14.90 -9.08
CA ILE A 241 5.89 14.45 -8.08
C ILE A 241 6.24 14.96 -6.68
N ASP A 242 7.53 15.07 -6.34
CA ASP A 242 8.00 15.56 -5.03
C ASP A 242 7.63 17.03 -4.81
N GLU A 243 7.72 17.88 -5.84
CA GLU A 243 7.27 19.28 -5.77
C GLU A 243 5.75 19.34 -5.57
N VAL A 244 5.00 18.51 -6.30
CA VAL A 244 3.54 18.44 -6.17
C VAL A 244 3.13 17.97 -4.77
N LEU A 245 3.83 16.97 -4.22
CA LEU A 245 3.60 16.48 -2.86
C LEU A 245 3.86 17.53 -1.80
N GLN A 246 4.96 18.27 -1.93
CA GLN A 246 5.31 19.34 -1.01
C GLN A 246 4.25 20.45 -1.05
N TYR A 247 3.80 20.85 -2.24
CA TYR A 247 2.76 21.87 -2.39
C TYR A 247 1.39 21.37 -1.88
N ALA A 248 1.03 20.11 -2.15
CA ALA A 248 -0.18 19.49 -1.63
C ALA A 248 -0.21 19.46 -0.09
N LYS A 249 0.93 19.19 0.55
CA LYS A 249 1.09 19.29 2.00
C LYS A 249 0.87 20.71 2.49
N TYR A 250 1.50 21.70 1.86
CA TYR A 250 1.29 23.11 2.18
C TYR A 250 -0.20 23.50 2.10
N CYS A 251 -0.90 23.12 1.03
CA CYS A 251 -2.33 23.37 0.88
C CYS A 251 -3.15 22.72 2.01
N SER A 252 -2.84 21.48 2.40
CA SER A 252 -3.52 20.80 3.51
C SER A 252 -3.31 21.54 4.84
N ASP A 253 -2.06 21.90 5.15
CA ASP A 253 -1.70 22.59 6.40
C ASP A 253 -2.36 23.98 6.49
N GLU A 254 -2.39 24.72 5.37
CA GLU A 254 -3.05 26.03 5.30
C GLU A 254 -4.56 25.92 5.55
N MET A 255 -5.21 24.90 5.00
CA MET A 255 -6.63 24.66 5.19
C MET A 255 -6.96 24.27 6.64
N GLU A 256 -6.15 23.41 7.26
CA GLU A 256 -6.29 23.05 8.66
C GLU A 256 -6.12 24.27 9.58
N LEU A 257 -5.16 25.15 9.28
CA LEU A 257 -4.97 26.39 10.02
C LEU A 257 -6.16 27.34 9.88
N LYS A 258 -6.72 27.50 8.67
CA LYS A 258 -7.93 28.31 8.43
C LYS A 258 -9.12 27.76 9.20
N GLN A 259 -9.33 26.44 9.18
CA GLN A 259 -10.41 25.80 9.94
C GLN A 259 -10.23 25.98 11.46
N ARG A 260 -9.01 25.86 11.98
CA ARG A 260 -8.72 26.08 13.40
C ARG A 260 -9.05 27.50 13.84
N LYS A 261 -8.54 28.50 13.11
CA LYS A 261 -8.80 29.92 13.37
C LYS A 261 -10.28 30.25 13.30
N LEU A 262 -11.02 29.63 12.39
CA LEU A 262 -12.47 29.82 12.29
C LEU A 262 -13.21 29.23 13.49
N LYS A 263 -12.87 28.01 13.92
CA LYS A 263 -13.45 27.38 15.12
C LYS A 263 -13.19 28.22 16.37
N GLU A 264 -11.98 28.73 16.54
CA GLU A 264 -11.64 29.64 17.64
C GLU A 264 -12.49 30.91 17.62
N LYS A 265 -12.65 31.55 16.46
CA LYS A 265 -13.50 32.75 16.31
C LYS A 265 -14.97 32.47 16.66
N VAL A 266 -15.52 31.36 16.17
CA VAL A 266 -16.91 30.96 16.46
C VAL A 266 -17.11 30.70 17.95
N MET A 267 -16.17 30.00 18.60
CA MET A 267 -16.22 29.74 20.04
C MET A 267 -16.18 31.04 20.85
N VAL A 268 -15.31 31.99 20.50
CA VAL A 268 -15.25 33.30 21.14
C VAL A 268 -16.56 34.07 20.99
N MET A 269 -17.18 34.03 19.81
CA MET A 269 -18.48 34.68 19.57
C MET A 269 -19.60 34.06 20.43
N GLN A 270 -19.64 32.73 20.56
CA GLN A 270 -20.62 32.03 21.39
C GLN A 270 -20.46 32.37 22.88
N ILE A 271 -19.22 32.42 23.38
CA ILE A 271 -18.94 32.82 24.78
C ILE A 271 -19.41 34.25 25.04
N ARG A 272 -19.10 35.19 24.13
CA ARG A 272 -19.54 36.60 24.26
C ARG A 272 -21.05 36.73 24.22
N ALA A 273 -21.73 35.98 23.35
CA ALA A 273 -23.19 35.98 23.28
C ALA A 273 -23.83 35.44 24.57
N ALA A 274 -23.28 34.37 25.16
CA ALA A 274 -23.74 33.83 26.42
C ALA A 274 -23.51 34.79 27.61
N GLN A 275 -22.40 35.53 27.60
CA GLN A 275 -22.09 36.54 28.62
C GLN A 275 -22.96 37.80 28.51
N ALA A 276 -23.44 38.15 27.31
CA ALA A 276 -24.30 39.31 27.10
C ALA A 276 -25.80 39.02 27.34
N GLY A 277 -26.17 37.76 27.50
CA GLY A 277 -27.53 37.31 27.82
C GLY A 277 -27.78 37.02 29.30
N MET A 278 -26.78 37.26 30.16
CA MET A 278 -26.87 37.29 31.63
C MET A 278 -26.85 38.73 32.12
#